data_AF-A0AAE0BYU3-F1
#
_entry.id   AF-A0AAE0BYU3-F1
#
_cell.length_a   1.000
_cell.length_b   1.000
_cell.length_c   1.000
_cell.angle_alpha   90.00
_cell.angle_beta   90.00
_cell.angle_gamma   90.00
#
_symmetry.space_group_name_H-M   'P 1'
#
loop_
_entity.id
_entity.type
_entity.pdbx_description
1 polymer ?
#
loop_
_entity_poly.entity_id
_entity_poly.type
_entity_poly.pdbx_seq_one_letter_code
_entity_poly.pdbx_strand_id
1 'polypeptide(L)'
;MSEPTTSDGEAVYNVFDRSTPAGRALFAIYNGDNAGKKTGNKISGRNRAAHQKKLEGGYVPTVIEEADWNKRKTDKPSLQQMEVPVPQVYGAVARDPEAVGRPGLPFMGKKAERQIKAEAKQLDLEISAAPAPEYKGLQTNEKEKIRYARKLEFNGKPPEEMPEGHFKKPVKREPPTRLQELEGLFADCVTAIEEREEFLADMTKCGMREKYETQIKGEIQQKLTTLKSLDEKIKALTLRPER
;
A
#
# COMPACT_ATOMS: atom_id res chain seq x y z
N MET A 1 -13.57 56.73 -4.06
CA MET A 1 -13.48 55.30 -4.43
C MET A 1 -12.34 54.74 -3.61
N SER A 2 -12.65 54.11 -2.50
CA SER A 2 -11.67 53.72 -1.48
C SER A 2 -11.02 52.39 -1.86
N GLU A 3 -9.69 52.34 -1.85
CA GLU A 3 -8.91 51.14 -2.20
C GLU A 3 -8.93 50.10 -1.07
N PRO A 4 -8.97 48.79 -1.39
CA PRO A 4 -8.97 47.73 -0.38
C PRO A 4 -7.55 47.52 0.18
N THR A 5 -7.41 47.68 1.49
CA THR A 5 -6.18 47.48 2.24
C THR A 5 -5.77 46.00 2.29
N THR A 6 -4.52 45.69 1.93
CA THR A 6 -3.89 44.35 1.97
C THR A 6 -3.87 43.63 3.32
N SER A 7 -4.35 44.26 4.40
CA SER A 7 -4.51 43.64 5.73
C SER A 7 -5.59 42.54 5.73
N ASP A 8 -6.56 42.63 4.82
CA ASP A 8 -7.72 41.75 4.86
C ASP A 8 -7.42 40.36 4.25
N GLY A 9 -6.40 40.25 3.39
CA GLY A 9 -6.00 38.98 2.78
C GLY A 9 -5.33 38.01 3.77
N GLU A 10 -4.37 38.48 4.56
CA GLU A 10 -3.72 37.67 5.61
C GLU A 10 -4.68 37.31 6.76
N ALA A 11 -5.62 38.20 7.07
CA ALA A 11 -6.69 37.88 8.02
C ALA A 11 -7.59 36.75 7.52
N VAL A 12 -7.95 36.74 6.24
CA VAL A 12 -8.81 35.70 5.64
C VAL A 12 -8.11 34.34 5.62
N TYR A 13 -6.81 34.26 5.32
CA TYR A 13 -6.08 32.98 5.37
C TYR A 13 -5.88 32.46 6.81
N ASN A 14 -5.70 33.33 7.79
CA ASN A 14 -5.67 32.94 9.21
C ASN A 14 -7.03 32.43 9.72
N VAL A 15 -8.15 32.88 9.12
CA VAL A 15 -9.49 32.36 9.45
C VAL A 15 -9.68 30.92 8.97
N PHE A 16 -8.99 30.49 7.91
CA PHE A 16 -9.12 29.15 7.32
C PHE A 16 -7.92 28.22 7.57
N ASP A 17 -7.11 28.51 8.59
CA ASP A 17 -6.00 27.64 9.00
C ASP A 17 -6.50 26.33 9.65
N ARG A 18 -5.68 25.26 9.63
CA ARG A 18 -5.97 23.94 10.21
C ARG A 18 -6.21 23.99 11.72
N SER A 19 -5.82 25.08 12.39
CA SER A 19 -6.11 25.33 13.80
C SER A 19 -7.57 25.77 14.03
N THR A 20 -8.23 26.37 13.03
CA THR A 20 -9.62 26.85 13.15
C THR A 20 -10.63 25.75 12.78
N PRO A 21 -11.85 25.76 13.34
CA PRO A 21 -12.88 24.80 12.98
C PRO A 21 -13.31 24.90 11.51
N ALA A 22 -13.29 26.10 10.93
CA ALA A 22 -13.59 26.33 9.51
C ALA A 22 -12.50 25.74 8.60
N GLY A 23 -11.21 25.96 8.92
CA GLY A 23 -10.11 25.37 8.16
C GLY A 23 -10.06 23.84 8.29
N ARG A 24 -10.38 23.28 9.47
CA ARG A 24 -10.55 21.83 9.65
C ARG A 24 -11.68 21.25 8.81
N ALA A 25 -12.80 21.97 8.68
CA ALA A 25 -13.93 21.55 7.84
C ALA A 25 -13.57 21.56 6.35
N LEU A 26 -12.90 22.62 5.87
CA LEU A 26 -12.41 22.69 4.49
C LEU A 26 -11.38 21.60 4.19
N PHE A 27 -10.44 21.37 5.11
CA PHE A 27 -9.46 20.32 4.98
C PHE A 27 -10.11 18.94 4.98
N ALA A 28 -11.15 18.73 5.78
CA ALA A 28 -11.94 17.49 5.76
C ALA A 28 -12.66 17.27 4.41
N ILE A 29 -13.13 18.34 3.76
CA ILE A 29 -13.77 18.25 2.43
C ILE A 29 -12.73 17.90 1.35
N TYR A 30 -11.53 18.48 1.40
CA TYR A 30 -10.50 18.29 0.37
C TYR A 30 -9.62 17.04 0.55
N ASN A 31 -9.31 16.61 1.78
CA ASN A 31 -8.46 15.43 2.04
C ASN A 31 -9.22 14.09 2.01
N GLY A 32 -10.15 13.95 1.07
CA GLY A 32 -10.67 12.68 0.55
C GLY A 32 -10.93 11.57 1.57
N ASP A 33 -12.22 11.34 1.84
CA ASP A 33 -12.81 10.20 2.54
C ASP A 33 -13.19 10.39 4.02
N ASN A 34 -14.10 11.34 4.27
CA ASN A 34 -14.78 11.48 5.56
C ASN A 34 -15.72 10.30 5.87
N ALA A 35 -16.23 9.61 4.86
CA ALA A 35 -17.14 8.48 5.04
C ALA A 35 -16.38 7.27 5.63
N GLY A 36 -15.20 6.97 5.09
CA GLY A 36 -14.27 5.97 5.61
C GLY A 36 -13.81 6.28 7.02
N LYS A 37 -13.42 7.55 7.30
CA LYS A 37 -13.03 7.98 8.66
C LYS A 37 -14.17 7.86 9.68
N LYS A 38 -15.39 8.26 9.32
CA LYS A 38 -16.58 8.09 10.20
C LYS A 38 -16.88 6.61 10.47
N THR A 39 -16.79 5.78 9.43
CA THR A 39 -17.02 4.33 9.55
C THR A 39 -15.94 3.66 10.40
N GLY A 40 -14.67 4.01 10.18
CA GLY A 40 -13.53 3.54 10.97
C GLY A 40 -13.65 3.94 12.45
N ASN A 41 -14.03 5.20 12.73
CA ASN A 41 -14.28 5.66 14.09
C ASN A 41 -15.43 4.92 14.76
N LYS A 42 -16.51 4.62 14.03
CA LYS A 42 -17.66 3.83 14.53
C LYS A 42 -17.24 2.39 14.87
N ILE A 43 -16.45 1.75 14.02
CA ILE A 43 -15.94 0.38 14.26
C ILE A 43 -14.95 0.38 15.43
N SER A 44 -14.02 1.33 15.49
CA SER A 44 -13.07 1.49 16.59
C SER A 44 -13.79 1.70 17.93
N GLY A 45 -14.83 2.55 17.94
CA GLY A 45 -15.66 2.78 19.12
C GLY A 45 -16.41 1.51 19.56
N ARG A 46 -17.01 0.77 18.62
CA ARG A 46 -17.69 -0.49 18.92
C ARG A 46 -16.73 -1.56 19.48
N ASN A 47 -15.53 -1.66 18.91
CA ASN A 47 -14.51 -2.60 19.38
C ASN A 47 -13.99 -2.22 20.77
N ARG A 48 -13.75 -0.93 21.04
CA ARG A 48 -13.38 -0.43 22.37
C ARG A 48 -14.47 -0.74 23.40
N ALA A 49 -15.72 -0.42 23.11
CA ALA A 49 -16.83 -0.72 24.01
C ALA A 49 -16.99 -2.22 24.26
N ALA A 50 -16.85 -3.07 23.24
CA ALA A 50 -16.90 -4.52 23.39
C ALA A 50 -15.72 -5.05 24.23
N HIS A 51 -14.52 -4.51 24.04
CA HIS A 51 -13.35 -4.89 24.83
C HIS A 51 -13.47 -4.43 26.29
N GLN A 52 -13.97 -3.22 26.51
CA GLN A 52 -14.20 -2.67 27.83
C GLN A 52 -15.27 -3.48 28.58
N LYS A 53 -16.38 -3.83 27.93
CA LYS A 53 -17.40 -4.72 28.50
C LYS A 53 -16.84 -6.11 28.87
N LYS A 54 -15.89 -6.63 28.08
CA LYS A 54 -15.20 -7.89 28.41
C LYS A 54 -14.35 -7.73 29.66
N LEU A 55 -13.54 -6.67 29.74
CA LEU A 55 -12.70 -6.39 30.91
C LEU A 55 -13.54 -6.19 32.18
N GLU A 56 -14.63 -5.43 32.09
CA GLU A 56 -15.59 -5.23 33.18
C GLU A 56 -16.30 -6.54 33.59
N GLY A 57 -16.52 -7.45 32.63
CA GLY A 57 -17.02 -8.79 32.87
C GLY A 57 -15.99 -9.78 33.43
N GLY A 58 -14.80 -9.31 33.82
CA GLY A 58 -13.74 -10.14 34.39
C GLY A 58 -12.93 -10.95 33.37
N TYR A 59 -13.02 -10.62 32.08
CA TYR A 59 -12.17 -11.24 31.06
C TYR A 59 -10.72 -10.81 31.27
N VAL A 60 -9.89 -11.74 31.71
CA VAL A 60 -8.44 -11.59 31.72
C VAL A 60 -7.92 -12.18 30.40
N PRO A 61 -7.22 -11.39 29.56
CA PRO A 61 -6.56 -11.92 28.38
C PRO A 61 -5.68 -13.10 28.79
N THR A 62 -5.89 -14.26 28.18
CA THR A 62 -5.08 -15.44 28.47
C THR A 62 -3.67 -15.17 27.99
N VAL A 63 -2.74 -15.05 28.94
CA VAL A 63 -1.31 -15.04 28.62
C VAL A 63 -0.98 -16.46 28.15
N ILE A 64 -0.78 -16.61 26.85
CA ILE A 64 -0.37 -17.90 26.28
C ILE A 64 1.13 -18.00 26.56
N GLU A 65 1.52 -18.91 27.44
CA GLU A 65 2.94 -19.19 27.65
C GLU A 65 3.56 -19.80 26.39
N GLU A 66 4.85 -19.56 26.17
CA GLU A 66 5.55 -20.02 24.95
C GLU A 66 5.48 -21.54 24.77
N ALA A 67 5.41 -22.29 25.87
CA ALA A 67 5.22 -23.73 25.87
C ALA A 67 3.86 -24.16 25.25
N ASP A 68 2.78 -23.45 25.58
CA ASP A 68 1.44 -23.72 25.05
C ASP A 68 1.30 -23.29 23.59
N TRP A 69 1.98 -22.21 23.20
CA TRP A 69 2.03 -21.78 21.81
C TRP A 69 2.70 -22.84 20.90
N ASN A 70 3.78 -23.45 21.39
CA ASN A 70 4.47 -24.51 20.66
C ASN A 70 3.65 -25.81 20.59
N LYS A 71 2.91 -26.14 21.66
CA LYS A 71 2.02 -27.31 21.69
C LYS A 71 0.84 -27.20 20.71
N ARG A 72 0.29 -26.00 20.52
CA ARG A 72 -0.78 -25.75 19.52
C ARG A 72 -0.32 -25.89 18.07
N LYS A 73 0.97 -25.76 17.78
CA LYS A 73 1.50 -26.01 16.42
C LYS A 73 1.58 -27.49 16.10
N THR A 74 1.81 -28.33 17.11
CA THR A 74 1.94 -29.78 16.96
C THR A 74 0.60 -30.48 17.03
N ASP A 75 -0.31 -30.04 17.90
CA ASP A 75 -1.65 -30.61 18.06
C ASP A 75 -2.64 -29.92 17.10
N LYS A 76 -2.56 -30.26 15.82
CA LYS A 76 -3.66 -29.93 14.89
C LYS A 76 -4.84 -30.86 15.22
N PRO A 77 -6.02 -30.32 15.58
CA PRO A 77 -7.18 -31.16 15.83
C PRO A 77 -7.52 -31.93 14.55
N SER A 78 -7.52 -33.25 14.63
CA SER A 78 -7.96 -34.11 13.55
C SER A 78 -9.43 -33.79 13.28
N LEU A 79 -9.72 -33.20 12.12
CA LEU A 79 -11.09 -32.93 11.69
C LEU A 79 -11.79 -34.28 11.50
N GLN A 80 -12.60 -34.69 12.47
CA GLN A 80 -13.50 -35.82 12.29
C GLN A 80 -14.44 -35.47 11.11
N GLN A 81 -14.38 -36.27 10.05
CA GLN A 81 -15.22 -36.07 8.89
C GLN A 81 -16.67 -36.29 9.32
N MET A 82 -17.47 -35.24 9.22
CA MET A 82 -18.90 -35.30 9.53
C MET A 82 -19.59 -36.04 8.38
N GLU A 83 -20.00 -37.28 8.60
CA GLU A 83 -20.76 -38.05 7.62
C GLU A 83 -22.17 -37.46 7.48
N VAL A 84 -22.44 -36.86 6.31
CA VAL A 84 -23.77 -36.33 5.98
C VAL A 84 -24.56 -37.41 5.23
N PRO A 85 -25.68 -37.92 5.76
CA PRO A 85 -26.48 -38.93 5.08
C PRO A 85 -27.17 -38.32 3.85
N VAL A 86 -26.79 -38.79 2.66
CA VAL A 86 -27.44 -38.38 1.41
C VAL A 86 -28.60 -39.32 1.12
N PRO A 87 -29.84 -38.81 0.95
CA PRO A 87 -31.00 -39.65 0.64
C PRO A 87 -30.85 -40.31 -0.74
N GLN A 88 -30.97 -41.64 -0.78
CA GLN A 88 -30.95 -42.41 -2.02
C GLN A 88 -32.28 -42.25 -2.76
N VAL A 89 -32.28 -41.46 -3.83
CA VAL A 89 -33.42 -41.34 -4.74
C VAL A 89 -33.42 -42.55 -5.67
N TYR A 90 -34.12 -43.62 -5.30
CA TYR A 90 -34.48 -44.69 -6.23
C TYR A 90 -35.70 -44.25 -7.03
N GLY A 91 -35.48 -43.93 -8.31
CA GLY A 91 -36.53 -43.65 -9.27
C GLY A 91 -36.22 -44.26 -10.62
N ALA A 92 -36.84 -45.39 -10.92
CA ALA A 92 -36.86 -45.99 -12.24
C ALA A 92 -37.51 -45.01 -13.24
N VAL A 93 -36.74 -44.50 -14.20
CA VAL A 93 -37.30 -43.71 -15.30
C VAL A 93 -37.93 -44.68 -16.30
N ALA A 94 -39.26 -44.79 -16.24
CA ALA A 94 -40.06 -45.38 -17.31
C ALA A 94 -39.81 -44.59 -18.60
N ARG A 95 -39.48 -45.30 -19.69
CA ARG A 95 -39.31 -44.70 -21.03
C ARG A 95 -40.69 -44.55 -21.68
N ASP A 96 -41.20 -43.31 -21.73
CA ASP A 96 -42.28 -42.95 -22.64
C ASP A 96 -41.77 -42.98 -24.10
N PRO A 97 -42.49 -43.61 -25.05
CA PRO A 97 -42.05 -43.75 -26.44
C PRO A 97 -42.31 -42.51 -27.32
N GLU A 98 -42.96 -41.45 -26.83
CA GLU A 98 -43.32 -40.27 -27.64
C GLU A 98 -42.34 -39.09 -27.59
N ALA A 99 -41.24 -39.17 -26.83
CA ALA A 99 -40.26 -38.07 -26.71
C ALA A 99 -39.25 -37.97 -27.87
N VAL A 100 -39.65 -38.30 -29.11
CA VAL A 100 -38.83 -38.18 -30.31
C VAL A 100 -39.00 -36.78 -30.90
N GLY A 101 -38.27 -35.80 -30.37
CA GLY A 101 -38.35 -34.44 -30.94
C GLY A 101 -37.49 -33.36 -30.29
N ARG A 102 -36.76 -33.66 -29.22
CA ARG A 102 -35.70 -32.76 -28.72
C ARG A 102 -34.34 -33.38 -29.06
N PRO A 103 -33.38 -32.63 -29.62
CA PRO A 103 -32.00 -33.10 -29.70
C PRO A 103 -31.47 -33.16 -28.27
N GLY A 104 -31.73 -34.29 -27.60
CA GLY A 104 -31.07 -34.64 -26.37
C GLY A 104 -29.58 -34.72 -26.67
N LEU A 105 -28.77 -34.14 -25.78
CA LEU A 105 -27.33 -34.39 -25.71
C LEU A 105 -27.09 -35.88 -25.98
N PRO A 106 -26.11 -36.25 -26.82
CA PRO A 106 -25.83 -37.65 -27.12
C PRO A 106 -25.72 -38.39 -25.79
N PHE A 107 -26.63 -39.33 -25.58
CA PHE A 107 -26.59 -40.20 -24.42
C PHE A 107 -25.37 -41.10 -24.60
N MET A 108 -24.19 -40.58 -24.26
CA MET A 108 -22.97 -41.36 -24.20
C MET A 108 -23.28 -42.53 -23.26
N GLY A 109 -23.25 -43.74 -23.82
CA GLY A 109 -23.68 -44.94 -23.13
C GLY A 109 -23.11 -44.98 -21.71
N LYS A 110 -23.94 -45.35 -20.74
CA LYS A 110 -23.50 -45.51 -19.35
C LYS A 110 -22.26 -46.41 -19.36
N LYS A 111 -21.11 -45.89 -18.93
CA LYS A 111 -19.88 -46.66 -18.84
C LYS A 111 -20.15 -47.91 -18.01
N ALA A 112 -19.61 -49.05 -18.43
CA ALA A 112 -19.77 -50.28 -17.67
C ALA A 112 -19.14 -50.10 -16.28
N GLU A 113 -19.73 -50.69 -15.24
CA GLU A 113 -19.24 -50.53 -13.85
C GLU A 113 -17.75 -50.82 -13.70
N ARG A 114 -17.23 -51.80 -14.46
CA ARG A 114 -15.79 -52.11 -14.51
C ARG A 114 -14.94 -50.96 -15.03
N GLN A 115 -15.41 -50.23 -16.04
CA GLN A 115 -14.71 -49.06 -16.57
C GLN A 115 -14.73 -47.91 -15.56
N ILE A 116 -15.87 -47.70 -14.88
CA ILE A 116 -15.97 -46.68 -13.82
C ILE A 116 -15.01 -46.99 -12.68
N LYS A 117 -14.92 -48.25 -12.23
CA LYS A 117 -13.97 -48.66 -11.17
C LYS A 117 -12.52 -48.55 -11.61
N ALA A 118 -12.21 -48.82 -12.89
CA ALA A 118 -10.86 -48.68 -13.43
C ALA A 118 -10.44 -47.21 -13.53
N GLU A 119 -11.33 -46.34 -14.03
CA GLU A 119 -11.10 -44.90 -14.10
C GLU A 119 -10.99 -44.28 -12.70
N ALA A 120 -11.83 -44.69 -11.76
CA ALA A 120 -11.75 -44.23 -10.37
C ALA A 120 -10.41 -44.60 -9.72
N LYS A 121 -9.90 -45.83 -9.96
CA LYS A 121 -8.58 -46.23 -9.48
C LYS A 121 -7.45 -45.46 -10.14
N GLN A 122 -7.57 -45.14 -11.43
CA GLN A 122 -6.59 -44.29 -12.11
C GLN A 122 -6.58 -42.87 -11.55
N LEU A 123 -7.76 -42.28 -11.32
CA LEU A 123 -7.88 -40.96 -10.69
C LEU A 123 -7.34 -40.95 -9.26
N ASP A 124 -7.60 -42.00 -8.46
CA ASP A 124 -7.04 -42.10 -7.11
C ASP A 124 -5.51 -42.20 -7.14
N LEU A 125 -4.94 -42.92 -8.11
CA LEU A 125 -3.49 -42.99 -8.30
C LEU A 125 -2.92 -41.64 -8.74
N GLU A 126 -3.61 -40.91 -9.62
CA GLU A 126 -3.21 -39.57 -10.06
C GLU A 126 -3.30 -38.55 -8.90
N ILE A 127 -4.36 -38.58 -8.11
CA ILE A 127 -4.55 -37.70 -6.95
C ILE A 127 -3.54 -38.03 -5.85
N SER A 128 -3.25 -39.32 -5.62
CA SER A 128 -2.25 -39.75 -4.65
C SER A 128 -0.82 -39.46 -5.10
N ALA A 129 -0.56 -39.45 -6.41
CA ALA A 129 0.75 -39.10 -6.97
C ALA A 129 0.95 -37.59 -7.10
N ALA A 130 -0.15 -36.82 -7.19
CA ALA A 130 -0.07 -35.37 -7.22
C ALA A 130 0.41 -34.83 -5.86
N PRO A 131 1.41 -33.95 -5.83
CA PRO A 131 1.78 -33.28 -4.60
C PRO A 131 0.58 -32.49 -4.08
N ALA A 132 0.28 -32.63 -2.78
CA ALA A 132 -0.81 -31.90 -2.15
C ALA A 132 -0.66 -30.39 -2.45
N PRO A 133 -1.74 -29.69 -2.86
CA PRO A 133 -1.65 -28.28 -3.17
C PRO A 133 -1.12 -27.53 -1.94
N GLU A 134 -0.02 -26.80 -2.14
CA GLU A 134 0.59 -26.04 -1.06
C GLU A 134 -0.43 -25.06 -0.49
N TYR A 135 -0.69 -25.19 0.82
CA TYR A 135 -1.54 -24.25 1.53
C TYR A 135 -0.82 -22.90 1.59
N LYS A 136 -1.12 -22.02 0.63
CA LYS A 136 -0.76 -20.61 0.69
C LYS A 136 -1.63 -20.01 1.79
N GLY A 137 -1.07 -19.91 3.00
CA GLY A 137 -1.75 -19.41 4.19
C GLY A 137 -2.50 -18.10 3.95
N LEU A 138 -3.43 -17.78 4.86
CA LEU A 138 -4.28 -16.59 4.79
C LEU A 138 -3.45 -15.37 4.36
N GLN A 139 -3.68 -14.90 3.13
CA GLN A 139 -2.95 -13.75 2.62
C GLN A 139 -3.37 -12.57 3.48
N THR A 140 -2.40 -11.86 4.06
CA THR A 140 -2.70 -10.66 4.85
C THR A 140 -3.47 -9.67 3.98
N ASN A 141 -4.37 -8.89 4.58
CA ASN A 141 -5.20 -7.90 3.85
C ASN A 141 -4.37 -7.01 2.90
N GLU A 142 -3.13 -6.66 3.26
CA GLU A 142 -2.20 -5.91 2.42
C GLU A 142 -1.82 -6.67 1.13
N LYS A 143 -1.50 -7.95 1.25
CA LYS A 143 -1.11 -8.80 0.12
C LYS A 143 -2.28 -9.05 -0.83
N GLU A 144 -3.49 -9.20 -0.29
CA GLU A 144 -4.70 -9.34 -1.12
C GLU A 144 -5.03 -8.04 -1.86
N LYS A 145 -4.88 -6.88 -1.19
CA LYS A 145 -5.00 -5.57 -1.84
C LYS A 145 -4.01 -5.41 -2.99
N ILE A 146 -2.75 -5.74 -2.78
CA ILE A 146 -1.71 -5.68 -3.83
C ILE A 146 -2.03 -6.65 -4.98
N ARG A 147 -2.50 -7.86 -4.66
CA ARG A 147 -2.91 -8.85 -5.68
C ARG A 147 -4.08 -8.33 -6.51
N TYR A 148 -5.07 -7.71 -5.87
CA TYR A 148 -6.23 -7.17 -6.55
C TYR A 148 -5.88 -5.93 -7.38
N ALA A 149 -5.04 -5.04 -6.86
CA ALA A 149 -4.50 -3.90 -7.61
C ALA A 149 -3.78 -4.36 -8.89
N ARG A 150 -2.87 -5.34 -8.78
CA ARG A 150 -2.23 -5.94 -9.97
C ARG A 150 -3.22 -6.54 -10.94
N LYS A 151 -4.25 -7.24 -10.44
CA LYS A 151 -5.29 -7.84 -11.31
C LYS A 151 -6.05 -6.77 -12.11
N LEU A 152 -6.29 -5.60 -11.51
CA LEU A 152 -6.92 -4.45 -12.18
C LEU A 152 -5.96 -3.76 -13.16
N GLU A 153 -4.70 -3.55 -12.76
CA GLU A 153 -3.68 -2.91 -13.60
C GLU A 153 -3.52 -3.61 -14.96
N PHE A 154 -3.62 -4.94 -14.99
CA PHE A 154 -3.49 -5.72 -16.23
C PHE A 154 -4.82 -6.16 -16.87
N ASN A 155 -5.96 -5.60 -16.46
CA ASN A 155 -7.29 -5.98 -16.98
C ASN A 155 -7.55 -7.50 -16.98
N GLY A 156 -7.04 -8.21 -15.96
CA GLY A 156 -7.12 -9.66 -15.87
C GLY A 156 -6.24 -10.46 -16.84
N LYS A 157 -5.44 -9.80 -17.69
CA LYS A 157 -4.37 -10.46 -18.46
C LYS A 157 -3.18 -10.70 -17.54
N PRO A 158 -2.57 -11.91 -17.54
CA PRO A 158 -1.33 -12.11 -16.81
C PRO A 158 -0.26 -11.15 -17.37
N PRO A 159 0.60 -10.56 -16.52
CA PRO A 159 1.73 -9.76 -16.99
C PRO A 159 2.52 -10.59 -18.00
N GLU A 160 2.87 -10.02 -19.14
CA GLU A 160 3.82 -10.67 -20.05
C GLU A 160 5.07 -10.99 -19.24
N GLU A 161 5.43 -12.27 -19.20
CA GLU A 161 6.64 -12.74 -18.54
C GLU A 161 7.82 -12.12 -19.29
N MET A 162 8.29 -10.98 -18.76
CA MET A 162 9.53 -10.39 -19.21
C MET A 162 10.62 -11.46 -19.07
N PRO A 163 11.35 -11.80 -20.14
CA PRO A 163 12.37 -12.84 -20.10
C PRO A 163 13.28 -12.69 -18.87
N GLU A 164 13.52 -13.82 -18.19
CA GLU A 164 14.36 -13.88 -17.01
C GLU A 164 15.71 -13.22 -17.29
N GLY A 165 15.97 -12.07 -16.64
CA GLY A 165 17.21 -11.29 -16.81
C GLY A 165 17.01 -9.79 -17.12
N HIS A 166 15.78 -9.32 -17.33
CA HIS A 166 15.54 -7.90 -17.65
C HIS A 166 15.63 -6.95 -16.45
N PHE A 167 15.52 -7.48 -15.24
CA PHE A 167 15.78 -6.70 -14.04
C PHE A 167 17.29 -6.57 -13.88
N LYS A 168 17.85 -5.48 -14.44
CA LYS A 168 19.18 -5.01 -14.04
C LYS A 168 19.18 -4.95 -12.51
N LYS A 169 20.05 -5.75 -11.87
CA LYS A 169 20.23 -5.68 -10.41
C LYS A 169 20.40 -4.20 -10.05
N PRO A 170 19.68 -3.67 -9.05
CA PRO A 170 19.85 -2.28 -8.66
C PRO A 170 21.34 -2.09 -8.37
N VAL A 171 21.99 -1.24 -9.16
CA VAL A 171 23.39 -0.90 -8.95
C VAL A 171 23.46 -0.29 -7.57
N LYS A 172 24.16 -0.98 -6.64
CA LYS A 172 24.42 -0.44 -5.31
C LYS A 172 25.22 0.82 -5.51
N ARG A 173 24.57 1.99 -5.38
CA ARG A 173 25.27 3.26 -5.35
C ARG A 173 26.05 3.29 -4.05
N GLU A 174 27.35 3.51 -4.15
CA GLU A 174 28.16 3.78 -2.97
C GLU A 174 27.62 5.05 -2.30
N PRO A 175 27.61 5.11 -0.95
CA PRO A 175 27.24 6.33 -0.27
C PRO A 175 28.19 7.46 -0.71
N PRO A 176 27.68 8.69 -0.90
CA PRO A 176 28.52 9.81 -1.31
C PRO A 176 29.66 9.99 -0.30
N THR A 177 30.86 10.25 -0.81
CA THR A 177 31.99 10.59 0.06
C THR A 177 31.73 11.92 0.76
N ARG A 178 32.37 12.16 1.90
CA ARG A 178 32.19 13.41 2.65
C ARG A 178 32.49 14.65 1.81
N LEU A 179 33.45 14.54 0.89
CA LEU A 179 33.77 15.60 -0.07
C LEU A 179 32.60 15.83 -1.03
N GLN A 180 32.05 14.77 -1.62
CA GLN A 180 30.90 14.84 -2.52
C GLN A 180 29.64 15.40 -1.84
N GLU A 181 29.42 15.10 -0.56
CA GLU A 181 28.34 15.70 0.23
C GLU A 181 28.53 17.22 0.37
N LEU A 182 29.75 17.69 0.66
CA LEU A 182 30.05 19.11 0.80
C LEU A 182 29.96 19.85 -0.53
N GLU A 183 30.41 19.24 -1.62
CA GLU A 183 30.24 19.78 -2.98
C GLU A 183 28.77 19.87 -3.38
N GLY A 184 27.94 18.87 -3.01
CA GLY A 184 26.50 18.92 -3.20
C GLY A 184 25.86 20.09 -2.47
N LEU A 185 26.17 20.25 -1.18
CA LEU A 185 25.68 21.38 -0.38
C LEU A 185 26.19 22.74 -0.90
N PHE A 186 27.39 22.77 -1.49
CA PHE A 186 27.95 23.96 -2.11
C PHE A 186 27.14 24.34 -3.37
N ALA A 187 26.87 23.37 -4.25
CA ALA A 187 26.04 23.57 -5.43
C ALA A 187 24.63 24.04 -5.05
N ASP A 188 24.01 23.42 -4.05
CA ASP A 188 22.69 23.83 -3.55
C ASP A 188 22.68 25.29 -3.06
N CYS A 189 23.77 25.76 -2.42
CA CYS A 189 23.89 27.15 -2.00
C CYS A 189 24.02 28.12 -3.18
N VAL A 190 24.69 27.72 -4.25
CA VAL A 190 24.80 28.54 -5.48
C VAL A 190 23.44 28.67 -6.15
N THR A 191 22.76 27.55 -6.40
CA THR A 191 21.41 27.55 -6.99
C THR A 191 20.44 28.39 -6.17
N ALA A 192 20.50 28.27 -4.84
CA ALA A 192 19.69 29.08 -3.94
C ALA A 192 19.95 30.59 -4.09
N ILE A 193 21.18 31.03 -4.35
CA ILE A 193 21.50 32.44 -4.57
C ILE A 193 20.92 32.89 -5.92
N GLU A 194 21.11 32.10 -6.98
CA GLU A 194 20.58 32.38 -8.32
C GLU A 194 19.05 32.53 -8.29
N GLU A 195 18.32 31.60 -7.66
CA GLU A 195 16.86 31.68 -7.49
C GLU A 195 16.41 32.97 -6.79
N ARG A 196 17.19 33.46 -5.82
CA ARG A 196 16.89 34.68 -5.05
C ARG A 196 17.15 35.94 -5.87
N GLU A 197 18.19 35.93 -6.69
CA GLU A 197 18.48 37.00 -7.64
C GLU A 197 17.42 37.06 -8.75
N GLU A 198 17.00 35.92 -9.28
CA GLU A 198 15.91 35.81 -10.24
C GLU A 198 14.59 36.32 -9.65
N PHE A 199 14.28 35.91 -8.42
CA PHE A 199 13.10 36.41 -7.70
C PHE A 199 13.12 37.94 -7.55
N LEU A 200 14.26 38.54 -7.19
CA LEU A 200 14.38 39.99 -7.13
C LEU A 200 14.23 40.66 -8.51
N ALA A 201 14.77 40.05 -9.56
CA ALA A 201 14.60 40.54 -10.93
C ALA A 201 13.12 40.54 -11.33
N ASP A 202 12.37 39.49 -11.00
CA ASP A 202 10.94 39.40 -11.28
C ASP A 202 10.11 40.37 -10.44
N MET A 203 10.42 40.53 -9.15
CA MET A 203 9.78 41.54 -8.31
C MET A 203 10.09 42.97 -8.78
N THR A 204 11.25 43.19 -9.39
CA THR A 204 11.60 44.48 -10.01
C THR A 204 10.73 44.76 -11.23
N LYS A 205 10.49 43.76 -12.09
CA LYS A 205 9.58 43.91 -13.25
C LYS A 205 8.15 44.25 -12.82
N CYS A 206 7.72 43.73 -11.68
CA CYS A 206 6.40 44.00 -11.10
C CYS A 206 6.32 45.30 -10.27
N GLY A 207 7.42 46.08 -10.14
CA GLY A 207 7.45 47.30 -9.33
C GLY A 207 7.44 47.08 -7.81
N MET A 208 7.64 45.85 -7.35
CA MET A 208 7.57 45.44 -5.94
C MET A 208 8.96 45.24 -5.29
N ARG A 209 10.03 45.68 -5.95
CA ARG A 209 11.42 45.47 -5.51
C ARG A 209 11.68 45.95 -4.08
N GLU A 210 11.31 47.19 -3.78
CA GLU A 210 11.65 47.84 -2.50
C GLU A 210 11.10 47.07 -1.29
N LYS A 211 9.96 46.38 -1.46
CA LYS A 211 9.33 45.57 -0.41
C LYS A 211 10.17 44.36 -0.01
N TYR A 212 10.87 43.74 -0.97
CA TYR A 212 11.57 42.47 -0.77
C TYR A 212 13.10 42.59 -0.78
N GLU A 213 13.65 43.71 -1.28
CA GLU A 213 15.09 43.88 -1.51
C GLU A 213 15.94 43.65 -0.26
N THR A 214 15.56 44.24 0.88
CA THR A 214 16.33 44.11 2.13
C THR A 214 16.34 42.67 2.64
N GLN A 215 15.18 42.00 2.61
CA GLN A 215 15.06 40.62 3.07
C GLN A 215 15.89 39.68 2.19
N ILE A 216 15.70 39.74 0.87
CA ILE A 216 16.37 38.82 -0.05
C ILE A 216 17.89 39.06 -0.08
N LYS A 217 18.35 40.31 0.01
CA LYS A 217 19.78 40.60 0.17
C LYS A 217 20.34 39.99 1.47
N GLY A 218 19.58 40.02 2.56
CA GLY A 218 19.95 39.36 3.81
C GLY A 218 20.08 37.84 3.64
N GLU A 219 19.15 37.20 2.95
CA GLU A 219 19.21 35.77 2.65
C GLU A 219 20.41 35.41 1.76
N ILE A 220 20.67 36.20 0.72
CA ILE A 220 21.85 36.03 -0.14
C ILE A 220 23.13 36.14 0.68
N GLN A 221 23.24 37.12 1.58
CA GLN A 221 24.41 37.25 2.46
C GLN A 221 24.60 36.02 3.37
N GLN A 222 23.53 35.47 3.94
CA GLN A 222 23.58 34.25 4.73
C GLN A 222 24.03 33.03 3.90
N LYS A 223 23.60 32.93 2.65
CA LYS A 223 24.06 31.88 1.74
C LYS A 223 25.54 32.06 1.37
N LEU A 224 25.99 33.29 1.12
CA LEU A 224 27.40 33.59 0.85
C LEU A 224 28.31 33.26 2.03
N THR A 225 27.91 33.52 3.27
CA THR A 225 28.71 33.12 4.44
C THR A 225 28.77 31.61 4.60
N THR A 226 27.66 30.92 4.35
CA THR A 226 27.60 29.45 4.34
C THR A 226 28.52 28.87 3.24
N LEU A 227 28.49 29.46 2.05
CA LEU A 227 29.29 29.05 0.90
C LEU A 227 30.80 29.19 1.18
N LYS A 228 31.21 30.29 1.81
CA LYS A 228 32.61 30.47 2.27
C LYS A 228 33.03 29.39 3.27
N SER A 229 32.18 29.07 4.24
CA SER A 229 32.47 28.01 5.22
C SER A 229 32.56 26.61 4.57
N LEU A 230 31.74 26.33 3.56
CA LEU A 230 31.81 25.08 2.80
C LEU A 230 33.09 25.01 1.95
N ASP A 231 33.45 26.10 1.27
CA ASP A 231 34.70 26.20 0.49
C ASP A 231 35.94 25.93 1.35
N GLU A 232 36.02 26.52 2.55
CA GLU A 232 37.11 26.26 3.50
C GLU A 232 37.18 24.78 3.91
N LYS A 233 36.05 24.12 4.15
CA LYS A 233 35.99 22.70 4.50
C LYS A 233 36.40 21.80 3.34
N ILE A 234 35.96 22.12 2.12
CA ILE A 234 36.35 21.40 0.90
C ILE A 234 37.86 21.55 0.66
N LYS A 235 38.39 22.77 0.78
CA LYS A 235 39.84 23.04 0.70
C LYS A 235 40.63 22.28 1.76
N ALA A 236 40.14 22.24 3.00
CA ALA A 236 40.80 21.50 4.07
C ALA A 236 40.86 19.99 3.80
N LEU A 237 39.78 19.40 3.27
CA LEU A 237 39.73 17.98 2.92
C LEU A 237 40.54 17.62 1.68
N THR A 238 40.62 18.53 0.70
CA THR A 238 41.43 18.33 -0.50
C THR A 238 42.93 18.50 -0.23
N LEU A 239 43.31 19.38 0.70
CA LEU A 239 44.71 19.61 1.12
C LEU A 239 45.23 18.59 2.14
N ARG A 240 44.36 17.91 2.88
CA ARG A 240 44.69 16.72 3.68
C ARG A 240 44.13 15.48 2.99
N PRO A 241 44.79 14.97 1.93
CA PRO A 241 44.50 13.61 1.49
C PRO A 241 44.82 12.69 2.68
N GLU A 242 43.83 11.91 3.10
CA GLU A 242 43.94 11.02 4.25
C GLU A 242 45.21 10.14 4.15
N ARG A 243 45.98 10.07 5.24
CA ARG A 243 47.04 9.07 5.45
C ARG A 243 46.43 7.78 5.95
#